data_AF-A0A965B4N2-F1
#
_entry.id   AF-A0A965B4N2-F1
#
_cell.length_a   1.000
_cell.length_b   1.000
_cell.length_c   1.000
_cell.angle_alpha   90.00
_cell.angle_beta   90.00
_cell.angle_gamma   90.00
#
_symmetry.space_group_name_H-M   'P 1'
#
loop_
_entity.id
_entity.type
_entity.pdbx_description
1 polymer ?
#
loop_
_entity_poly.entity_id
_entity_poly.type
_entity_poly.pdbx_seq_one_letter_code
_entity_poly.pdbx_strand_id
1 'polypeptide(L)'
;DPAKAIKDYTTPGFVYTSSSGQDFDQAGLASRINDWVQGFTLEKSEPLWAASLGEGRIMIATNDSLVQSGEFRGQAATNKRFETESLFTVAYDPEGKIESYTRFADYGAIADSIGATSLSQLHGID
;
A
#
# COMPACT_ATOMS: atom_id res chain seq x y z
N ASP A 1 9.80 10.69 4.12
CA ASP A 1 10.78 9.59 4.25
C ASP A 1 10.05 8.34 4.75
N PRO A 2 9.77 7.38 3.86
CA PRO A 2 9.08 6.13 4.22
C PRO A 2 9.81 5.29 5.27
N ALA A 3 11.15 5.18 5.19
CA ALA A 3 11.92 4.35 6.11
C ALA A 3 11.84 4.89 7.55
N LYS A 4 11.92 6.22 7.70
CA LYS A 4 11.72 6.87 9.00
C LYS A 4 10.32 6.62 9.55
N ALA A 5 9.27 6.81 8.75
CA ALA A 5 7.90 6.62 9.20
C ALA A 5 7.63 5.17 9.64
N ILE A 6 8.10 4.18 8.88
CA ILE A 6 7.97 2.77 9.25
C ILE A 6 8.63 2.50 10.60
N LYS A 7 9.87 2.96 10.78
CA LYS A 7 10.57 2.81 12.06
C LYS A 7 9.86 3.51 13.22
N ASP A 8 9.30 4.69 12.98
CA ASP A 8 8.65 5.50 14.00
C ASP A 8 7.28 4.95 14.42
N TYR A 9 6.58 4.19 13.58
CA TYR A 9 5.21 3.72 13.85
C TYR A 9 5.03 2.19 13.96
N THR A 10 6.03 1.39 13.59
CA THR A 10 5.93 -0.08 13.63
C THR A 10 6.80 -0.70 14.73
N THR A 11 6.46 -1.91 15.17
CA THR A 11 7.26 -2.68 16.14
C THR A 11 8.50 -3.31 15.47
N PRO A 12 9.55 -3.70 16.21
CA PRO A 12 10.69 -4.41 15.63
C PRO A 12 10.33 -5.76 14.97
N GLY A 13 9.27 -6.42 15.44
CA GLY A 13 8.75 -7.67 14.88
C GLY A 13 7.68 -7.48 13.80
N PHE A 14 7.58 -6.27 13.23
CA PHE A 14 6.53 -5.89 12.29
C PHE A 14 6.47 -6.77 11.04
N VAL A 15 5.24 -7.10 10.62
CA VAL A 15 4.98 -7.81 9.35
C VAL A 15 3.96 -7.06 8.50
N TYR A 16 4.34 -6.77 7.25
CA TYR A 16 3.42 -6.33 6.19
C TYR A 16 3.05 -7.51 5.30
N THR A 17 1.76 -7.84 5.19
CA THR A 17 1.27 -8.81 4.21
C THR A 17 0.69 -8.07 3.01
N SER A 18 1.19 -8.37 1.82
CA SER A 18 0.70 -7.77 0.57
C SER A 18 -0.61 -8.40 0.11
N SER A 19 -1.26 -7.77 -0.87
CA SER A 19 -2.47 -8.30 -1.52
C SER A 19 -2.28 -9.68 -2.18
N SER A 20 -1.03 -10.07 -2.47
CA SER A 20 -0.68 -11.39 -3.02
C SER A 20 -0.38 -12.43 -1.94
N GLY A 21 -0.44 -12.06 -0.66
CA GLY A 21 -0.13 -12.94 0.48
C GLY A 21 1.35 -13.07 0.81
N GLN A 22 2.23 -12.30 0.15
CA GLN A 22 3.65 -12.25 0.52
C GLN A 22 3.87 -11.37 1.74
N ASP A 23 4.68 -11.85 2.68
CA ASP A 23 5.08 -11.13 3.88
C ASP A 23 6.40 -10.37 3.67
N PHE A 24 6.47 -9.18 4.24
CA PHE A 24 7.63 -8.30 4.22
C PHE A 24 7.91 -7.75 5.62
N ASP A 25 9.19 -7.62 5.94
CA ASP A 25 9.64 -6.88 7.12
C ASP A 25 9.58 -5.36 6.88
N GLN A 26 10.08 -4.58 7.84
CA GLN A 26 10.14 -3.12 7.73
C GLN A 26 10.90 -2.63 6.48
N ALA A 27 12.00 -3.30 6.10
CA ALA A 27 12.82 -2.91 4.97
C ALA A 27 12.12 -3.23 3.65
N GLY A 28 11.51 -4.41 3.54
CA GLY A 28 10.69 -4.81 2.41
C GLY A 28 9.50 -3.87 2.21
N LEU A 29 8.81 -3.48 3.30
CA LEU A 29 7.76 -2.49 3.21
C LEU A 29 8.28 -1.13 2.73
N ALA A 30 9.40 -0.66 3.27
CA ALA A 30 9.99 0.62 2.87
C ALA A 30 10.30 0.64 1.37
N SER A 31 10.86 -0.45 0.83
CA SER A 31 11.10 -0.61 -0.60
C SER A 31 9.81 -0.50 -1.40
N ARG A 32 8.73 -1.16 -0.97
CA ARG A 32 7.46 -1.15 -1.70
C ARG A 32 6.75 0.19 -1.65
N ILE A 33 6.84 0.92 -0.54
CA ILE A 33 6.34 2.31 -0.48
C ILE A 33 7.19 3.18 -1.41
N ASN A 34 8.51 2.98 -1.47
CA ASN A 34 9.37 3.70 -2.39
C ASN A 34 8.99 3.45 -3.86
N ASP A 35 8.74 2.20 -4.28
CA ASP A 35 8.22 1.90 -5.62
C ASP A 35 6.94 2.69 -5.90
N TRP A 36 6.02 2.70 -4.92
CA TRP A 36 4.72 3.34 -5.05
C TRP A 36 4.85 4.86 -5.24
N VAL A 37 5.65 5.53 -4.42
CA VAL A 37 5.84 6.99 -4.52
C VAL A 37 6.73 7.40 -5.69
N GLN A 38 7.54 6.48 -6.24
CA GLN A 38 8.24 6.69 -7.50
C GLN A 38 7.30 6.61 -8.70
N GLY A 39 6.39 5.63 -8.70
CA GLY A 39 5.45 5.41 -9.79
C GLY A 39 4.26 6.37 -9.79
N PHE A 40 3.79 6.77 -8.61
CA PHE A 40 2.56 7.52 -8.44
C PHE A 40 2.74 8.79 -7.61
N THR A 41 2.18 9.88 -8.09
CA THR A 41 1.93 11.08 -7.29
C THR A 41 0.54 10.95 -6.66
N LEU A 42 0.49 10.97 -5.33
CA LEU A 42 -0.75 11.09 -4.56
C LEU A 42 -1.20 12.55 -4.57
N GLU A 43 -2.34 12.82 -5.20
CA GLU A 43 -2.95 14.15 -5.21
C GLU A 43 -3.91 14.35 -4.03
N LYS A 44 -4.62 13.28 -3.65
CA LYS A 44 -5.62 13.30 -2.57
C LYS A 44 -5.74 11.92 -1.96
N SER A 45 -5.91 11.86 -0.63
CA SER A 45 -6.28 10.64 0.10
C SER A 45 -7.40 10.98 1.06
N GLU A 46 -8.53 10.27 0.95
CA GLU A 46 -9.71 10.46 1.78
C GLU A 46 -10.01 9.19 2.57
N PRO A 47 -10.11 9.27 3.91
CA PRO A 47 -10.63 8.16 4.69
C PRO A 47 -12.12 8.01 4.38
N LEU A 48 -12.53 6.80 3.99
CA LEU A 48 -13.94 6.46 3.77
C LEU A 48 -14.61 6.05 5.08
N TRP A 49 -14.01 5.08 5.77
CA TRP A 49 -14.47 4.61 7.08
C TRP A 49 -13.38 3.81 7.79
N ALA A 50 -13.57 3.61 9.08
CA ALA A 50 -12.77 2.69 9.89
C ALA A 50 -13.69 1.88 10.82
N ALA A 51 -13.37 0.61 11.05
CA ALA A 51 -14.13 -0.29 11.90
C ALA A 51 -13.20 -1.17 12.74
N SER A 52 -13.58 -1.47 13.98
CA SER A 52 -12.87 -2.48 14.78
C SER A 52 -13.25 -3.87 14.32
N LEU A 53 -12.27 -4.78 14.25
CA LEU A 53 -12.46 -6.19 13.92
C LEU A 53 -12.44 -7.12 15.15
N GLY A 54 -12.35 -6.56 16.36
CA GLY A 54 -12.03 -7.31 17.57
C GLY A 54 -10.53 -7.57 17.71
N GLU A 55 -10.11 -8.04 18.89
CA GLU A 55 -8.72 -8.45 19.17
C GLU A 55 -7.66 -7.38 18.85
N GLY A 56 -7.97 -6.10 19.07
CA GLY A 56 -7.03 -4.99 18.82
C GLY A 56 -6.82 -4.66 17.33
N ARG A 57 -7.61 -5.23 16.43
CA ARG A 57 -7.51 -5.01 14.98
C ARG A 57 -8.48 -3.93 14.50
N ILE A 58 -8.04 -3.17 13.51
CA ILE A 58 -8.81 -2.11 12.85
C ILE A 58 -8.79 -2.37 11.34
N MET A 59 -9.93 -2.22 10.70
CA MET A 59 -10.05 -2.11 9.25
C MET A 59 -10.21 -0.65 8.88
N ILE A 60 -9.46 -0.19 7.88
CA ILE A 60 -9.49 1.19 7.38
C ILE A 60 -9.71 1.13 5.87
N ALA A 61 -10.63 1.93 5.36
CA ALA A 61 -10.84 2.12 3.93
C ALA A 61 -10.45 3.55 3.53
N THR A 62 -9.68 3.68 2.46
CA THR A 62 -9.33 4.97 1.85
C THR A 62 -9.71 4.99 0.38
N ASN A 63 -10.01 6.18 -0.14
CA ASN A 63 -10.04 6.46 -1.57
C ASN A 63 -8.91 7.43 -1.89
N ASP A 64 -8.04 7.05 -2.83
CA ASP A 64 -6.88 7.82 -3.22
C ASP A 64 -7.01 8.29 -4.67
N SER A 65 -6.78 9.58 -4.92
CA SER A 65 -6.60 10.13 -6.27
C SER A 65 -5.11 10.17 -6.60
N LEU A 66 -4.73 9.47 -7.65
CA LEU A 66 -3.35 9.25 -8.05
C LEU A 66 -3.12 9.69 -9.50
N VAL A 67 -1.90 10.12 -9.78
CA VAL A 67 -1.37 10.26 -11.15
C VAL A 67 -0.18 9.34 -11.30
N GLN A 68 -0.16 8.49 -12.34
CA GLN A 68 1.03 7.69 -12.65
C GLN A 68 2.07 8.57 -13.37
N SER A 69 2.83 9.33 -12.58
CA SER A 69 3.81 10.32 -13.04
C SER A 69 5.22 9.73 -13.24
N GLY A 70 5.47 8.53 -12.75
CA GLY A 70 6.75 7.83 -12.90
C GLY A 70 6.61 6.40 -13.37
N GLU A 71 7.76 5.75 -13.57
CA GLU A 71 7.78 4.32 -13.82
C GLU A 71 7.31 3.57 -12.56
N PHE A 72 6.39 2.63 -12.75
CA PHE A 72 5.93 1.77 -11.67
C PHE A 72 6.18 0.30 -12.04
N ARG A 73 7.18 -0.30 -11.41
CA ARG A 73 7.52 -1.74 -11.58
C ARG A 73 7.65 -2.14 -13.05
N GLY A 74 8.40 -1.39 -13.86
CA GLY A 74 8.59 -1.66 -15.28
C GLY A 74 7.44 -1.23 -16.20
N GLN A 75 6.37 -0.63 -15.66
CA GLN A 75 5.39 0.11 -16.47
C GLN A 75 5.80 1.58 -16.57
N ALA A 76 6.04 2.05 -17.79
CA ALA A 76 6.37 3.45 -18.05
C ALA A 76 5.24 4.40 -17.59
N ALA A 77 5.61 5.62 -17.21
CA ALA A 77 4.67 6.66 -16.80
C ALA A 77 3.64 6.94 -17.90
N THR A 78 2.35 6.91 -17.55
CA THR A 78 1.26 7.27 -18.48
C THR A 78 0.71 8.68 -18.27
N ASN A 79 1.05 9.32 -17.14
CA ASN A 79 0.47 10.59 -16.68
C ASN A 79 -1.06 10.57 -16.59
N LYS A 80 -1.68 9.39 -16.56
CA LYS A 80 -3.11 9.25 -16.34
C LYS A 80 -3.43 9.46 -14.87
N ARG A 81 -4.53 10.18 -14.63
CA ARG A 81 -5.16 10.30 -13.32
C ARG A 81 -6.18 9.18 -13.16
N PHE A 82 -6.25 8.62 -11.96
CA PHE A 82 -7.24 7.62 -11.59
C PHE A 82 -7.52 7.68 -10.09
N GLU A 83 -8.64 7.10 -9.68
CA GLU A 83 -8.98 6.89 -8.27
C GLU A 83 -8.86 5.40 -7.95
N THR A 84 -8.42 5.08 -6.75
CA THR A 84 -8.38 3.70 -6.26
C THR A 84 -8.78 3.66 -4.80
N GLU A 85 -9.65 2.71 -4.48
CA GLU A 85 -9.90 2.34 -3.10
C GLU A 85 -8.79 1.41 -2.60
N SER A 86 -8.45 1.54 -1.32
CA SER A 86 -7.56 0.61 -0.63
C SER A 86 -8.16 0.24 0.72
N LEU A 87 -8.11 -1.05 1.04
CA LEU A 87 -8.47 -1.55 2.36
C LEU A 87 -7.20 -1.92 3.12
N PHE A 88 -7.17 -1.57 4.40
CA PHE A 88 -6.10 -1.92 5.32
C PHE A 88 -6.70 -2.68 6.49
N THR A 89 -6.06 -3.77 6.88
CA THR A 89 -6.27 -4.38 8.20
C THR A 89 -5.02 -4.20 9.01
N VAL A 90 -5.13 -3.54 10.16
CA VAL A 90 -4.01 -3.12 11.01
C VAL A 90 -4.19 -3.71 12.39
N ALA A 91 -3.13 -4.29 12.95
CA ALA A 91 -3.06 -4.70 14.35
C ALA A 91 -2.05 -3.83 15.10
N TYR A 92 -2.37 -3.49 16.34
CA TYR A 92 -1.54 -2.68 17.21
C TYR A 92 -1.10 -3.46 18.44
N ASP A 93 0.13 -3.22 18.88
CA ASP A 93 0.62 -3.69 20.16
C ASP A 93 0.05 -2.85 21.33
N PRO A 94 0.28 -3.26 22.60
CA PRO A 94 -0.19 -2.50 23.76
C PRO A 94 0.40 -1.08 23.90
N GLU A 95 1.50 -0.78 23.21
CA GLU A 95 2.15 0.55 23.19
C GLU A 95 1.60 1.45 22.07
N GLY A 96 0.67 0.93 21.25
CA GLY A 96 0.06 1.64 20.13
C GLY A 96 0.92 1.67 18.86
N LYS A 97 1.95 0.82 18.78
CA LYS A 97 2.74 0.60 17.56
C LYS A 97 2.07 -0.44 16.68
N ILE A 98 2.24 -0.31 15.36
CA ILE A 98 1.71 -1.27 14.40
C ILE A 98 2.56 -2.54 14.47
N GLU A 99 1.94 -3.66 14.85
CA GLU A 99 2.60 -4.97 14.87
C GLU A 99 2.45 -5.70 13.53
N SER A 100 1.34 -5.50 12.83
CA SER A 100 1.14 -6.03 11.49
C SER A 100 0.13 -5.20 10.73
N TYR A 101 0.25 -5.17 9.41
CA TYR A 101 -0.89 -4.78 8.58
C TYR A 101 -0.89 -5.45 7.22
N THR A 102 -2.09 -5.57 6.65
CA THR A 102 -2.31 -6.02 5.27
C THR A 102 -2.90 -4.88 4.47
N ARG A 103 -2.44 -4.68 3.23
CA ARG A 103 -3.06 -3.75 2.27
C ARG A 103 -3.66 -4.53 1.11
N PHE A 104 -4.95 -4.32 0.88
CA PHE A 104 -5.67 -4.78 -0.29
C PHE A 104 -5.87 -3.60 -1.22
N ALA A 105 -5.10 -3.56 -2.30
CA ALA A 105 -5.28 -2.61 -3.40
C ALA A 105 -5.87 -3.34 -4.60
N ASP A 106 -6.77 -2.69 -5.33
CA ASP A 106 -7.34 -3.24 -6.56
C ASP A 106 -6.34 -3.09 -7.72
N TYR A 107 -5.40 -4.01 -7.80
CA TYR A 107 -4.41 -4.04 -8.88
C TYR A 107 -5.03 -4.29 -10.26
N GLY A 108 -6.25 -4.85 -10.34
CA GLY A 108 -6.99 -4.97 -11.60
C GLY A 108 -7.40 -3.58 -12.12
N ALA A 109 -8.07 -2.80 -11.28
CA ALA A 109 -8.47 -1.43 -11.61
C ALA A 109 -7.24 -0.51 -11.87
N ILE A 110 -6.16 -0.69 -11.11
CA ILE A 110 -4.90 0.04 -11.35
C ILE A 110 -4.33 -0.34 -12.71
N ALA A 111 -4.27 -1.63 -13.06
CA ALA A 111 -3.74 -2.09 -14.34
C ALA A 111 -4.53 -1.51 -15.51
N ASP A 112 -5.86 -1.56 -15.45
CA ASP A 112 -6.74 -0.99 -16.47
C ASP A 112 -6.50 0.52 -16.63
N SER A 113 -6.35 1.23 -15.50
CA SER A 113 -6.11 2.67 -15.48
C SER A 113 -4.79 3.04 -16.15
N ILE A 114 -3.70 2.34 -15.84
CA ILE A 114 -2.35 2.63 -16.36
C ILE A 114 -2.01 1.85 -17.65
N GLY A 115 -2.92 1.05 -18.17
CA GLY A 115 -2.70 0.21 -19.36
C GLY A 115 -1.60 -0.84 -19.16
N ALA A 116 -1.45 -1.37 -17.95
CA ALA A 116 -0.52 -2.47 -17.69
C ALA A 116 -1.12 -3.80 -18.16
N THR A 117 -0.28 -4.65 -18.76
CA THR A 117 -0.70 -5.95 -19.30
C THR A 117 -0.33 -7.13 -18.40
N SER A 118 0.40 -6.88 -17.32
CA SER A 118 0.91 -7.91 -16.41
C SER A 118 0.58 -7.57 -14.94
N LEU A 119 -0.40 -8.29 -14.39
CA LEU A 119 -0.79 -8.12 -12.98
C LEU A 119 0.28 -8.62 -12.02
N SER A 120 0.98 -9.72 -12.33
CA SER A 120 2.04 -10.26 -11.48
C SER A 120 3.18 -9.25 -11.28
N GLN A 121 3.55 -8.56 -12.37
CA GLN A 121 4.53 -7.48 -12.35
C GLN A 121 4.06 -6.33 -11.44
N LEU A 122 2.79 -5.91 -11.53
CA LEU A 122 2.26 -4.87 -10.65
C LEU A 122 2.20 -5.31 -9.19
N HIS A 123 1.96 -6.59 -8.91
CA HIS A 123 2.05 -7.12 -7.55
C HIS A 123 3.50 -7.22 -7.04
N GLY A 124 4.51 -7.09 -7.91
CA GLY A 124 5.91 -7.30 -7.55
C GLY A 124 6.15 -8.73 -7.07
N ILE A 125 5.51 -9.70 -7.73
CA ILE A 125 5.74 -11.13 -7.56
C ILE A 125 6.65 -11.54 -8.73
N ASP A 126 7.90 -11.88 -8.40
CA ASP A 126 8.82 -12.55 -9.34
C ASP A 126 8.58 -14.06 -9.35
#